data_AF-A0A1B3ZIR1-F1
#
_entry.id   AF-A0A1B3ZIR1-F1
#
_cell.length_a   1.000
_cell.length_b   1.000
_cell.length_c   1.000
_cell.angle_alpha   90.00
_cell.angle_beta   90.00
_cell.angle_gamma   90.00
#
_symmetry.space_group_name_H-M   'P 1'
#
loop_
_entity.id
_entity.type
_entity.pdbx_description
1 polymer ?
#
loop_
_entity_poly.entity_id
_entity_poly.type
_entity_poly.pdbx_seq_one_letter_code
_entity_poly.pdbx_strand_id
1 'polypeptide(L)'
;MTDDARNNKSGAPRPLRSAEWFGGKGKNAIMSRSWMKNQGLPADSFDGRPIIGICNTWSELTPCNAHLRDLAERVKRGVYESGGVPFEFPVFSVGESTLRPTAMLFRNLAAMDVEEAIRGNPIDGVVLLGGCDKTTPALLMGAASVDLPAILVSGGPMLNGKWRGQDVGSGTAIWKFAEMVKSGEMTIDEFVDAEQGMARSAGSCMTMGTASTMASMAEALGMTLSGNAAIPAVDARRRVIAQLSGRRIVGMVQEDLKPSDVLTRHAFENAIRANGAVGGSTNAVIHLLALAGRVGVGLSLDDWDRLGRDVPTIVNLQPSGRYLMEQFYYAGGLPVVLKALGEMSLLHKDTLTVSGGAIWDEVKDAVNYDPEVIVSRKAALTQSGGIAVLRGNLAPRGIVLKPSAASPHLMQHRGRAIVFESIEDYHLRINQEDLDIDETCVMVLKYCGPKGYPGMAEVGNLGLPAKLLKQGVTDMVRISDARMSGTAYGTVLLHATPEAADGGTLALVRDGDMISIDVPGRSVHLEVSDDELATRRAAWISPVEKFDGGYAALYVKSVMQADTGADFDFLVGRRGSRIPMDRNGH
;
A
#
# COMPACT_ATOMS: atom_id res chain seq x y z
N MET A 1 -34.01 -11.53 -18.89
CA MET A 1 -33.28 -11.44 -20.17
C MET A 1 -33.78 -10.19 -20.87
N THR A 2 -33.11 -9.07 -20.60
CA THR A 2 -33.38 -7.77 -21.23
C THR A 2 -32.71 -7.72 -22.61
N ASP A 3 -33.21 -6.86 -23.49
CA ASP A 3 -32.99 -6.84 -24.95
C ASP A 3 -31.54 -6.66 -25.46
N ASP A 4 -30.51 -6.72 -24.60
CA ASP A 4 -29.10 -6.55 -24.97
C ASP A 4 -28.49 -7.76 -25.73
N ALA A 5 -29.15 -8.93 -25.72
CA ALA A 5 -28.58 -10.13 -26.34
C ALA A 5 -28.75 -10.21 -27.87
N ARG A 6 -29.43 -9.23 -28.52
CA ARG A 6 -29.82 -9.35 -29.93
C ARG A 6 -29.01 -8.52 -30.94
N ASN A 7 -28.04 -7.70 -30.52
CA ASN A 7 -27.39 -6.75 -31.43
C ASN A 7 -25.95 -7.06 -31.87
N ASN A 8 -25.41 -8.24 -31.59
CA ASN A 8 -24.01 -8.57 -31.93
C ASN A 8 -23.81 -9.11 -33.37
N LYS A 9 -24.54 -8.56 -34.36
CA LYS A 9 -24.55 -9.04 -35.76
C LYS A 9 -24.02 -8.06 -36.80
N SER A 10 -23.52 -6.89 -36.41
CA SER A 10 -22.72 -6.03 -37.29
C SER A 10 -21.33 -5.91 -36.67
N GLY A 11 -20.27 -6.22 -37.40
CA GLY A 11 -18.88 -6.01 -36.95
C GLY A 11 -18.49 -4.54 -36.80
N ALA A 12 -19.43 -3.67 -36.44
CA ALA A 12 -19.20 -2.27 -36.12
C ALA A 12 -18.67 -2.18 -34.66
N PRO A 13 -17.58 -1.43 -34.42
CA PRO A 13 -17.07 -1.24 -33.08
C PRO A 13 -18.15 -0.65 -32.16
N ARG A 14 -18.27 -1.21 -30.95
CA ARG A 14 -19.18 -0.68 -29.92
C ARG A 14 -18.82 0.78 -29.63
N PRO A 15 -19.80 1.71 -29.56
CA PRO A 15 -19.50 3.08 -29.18
C PRO A 15 -18.93 3.11 -27.76
N LEU A 16 -17.74 3.71 -27.62
CA LEU A 16 -17.10 3.96 -26.32
C LEU A 16 -17.81 5.10 -25.58
N ARG A 17 -17.61 5.22 -24.27
CA ARG A 17 -18.31 6.23 -23.46
C ARG A 17 -17.91 7.66 -23.81
N SER A 18 -16.67 7.88 -24.27
CA SER A 18 -16.23 9.18 -24.78
C SER A 18 -17.08 9.69 -25.95
N ALA A 19 -17.81 8.81 -26.66
CA ALA A 19 -18.76 9.20 -27.70
C ALA A 19 -19.93 10.02 -27.16
N GLU A 20 -20.29 9.91 -25.86
CA GLU A 20 -21.31 10.78 -25.24
C GLU A 20 -20.84 12.25 -25.16
N TRP A 21 -19.54 12.49 -25.18
CA TRP A 21 -18.97 13.85 -25.24
C TRP A 21 -18.67 14.28 -26.66
N PHE A 22 -18.04 13.41 -27.45
CA PHE A 22 -17.41 13.81 -28.71
C PHE A 22 -18.13 13.29 -29.96
N GLY A 23 -18.98 12.28 -29.81
CA GLY A 23 -19.69 11.63 -30.90
C GLY A 23 -20.83 12.47 -31.46
N GLY A 24 -21.02 12.40 -32.78
CA GLY A 24 -22.13 13.05 -33.47
C GLY A 24 -21.88 14.51 -33.88
N LYS A 25 -22.96 15.17 -34.30
CA LYS A 25 -22.95 16.55 -34.85
C LYS A 25 -23.84 17.53 -34.06
N GLY A 26 -24.40 17.09 -32.93
CA GLY A 26 -25.23 17.93 -32.07
C GLY A 26 -24.43 19.01 -31.34
N LYS A 27 -25.13 20.00 -30.80
CA LYS A 27 -24.56 21.15 -30.05
C LYS A 27 -23.53 20.71 -28.99
N ASN A 28 -23.89 19.76 -28.13
CA ASN A 28 -23.04 19.31 -27.01
C ASN A 28 -21.75 18.63 -27.49
N ALA A 29 -21.82 17.88 -28.59
CA ALA A 29 -20.66 17.23 -29.20
C ALA A 29 -19.73 18.23 -29.90
N ILE A 30 -20.30 19.23 -30.58
CA ILE A 30 -19.52 20.33 -31.16
C ILE A 30 -18.84 21.13 -30.05
N MET A 31 -19.57 21.51 -28.99
CA MET A 31 -19.04 22.25 -27.87
C MET A 31 -17.88 21.51 -27.19
N SER A 32 -18.05 20.23 -26.86
CA SER A 32 -16.99 19.45 -26.22
C SER A 32 -15.75 19.31 -27.12
N ARG A 33 -15.93 19.00 -28.41
CA ARG A 33 -14.80 18.88 -29.35
C ARG A 33 -14.14 20.23 -29.66
N SER A 34 -14.90 21.32 -29.79
CA SER A 34 -14.32 22.64 -30.10
C SER A 34 -13.41 23.11 -28.97
N TRP A 35 -13.82 22.90 -27.72
CA TRP A 35 -13.01 23.21 -26.56
C TRP A 35 -11.74 22.35 -26.50
N MET A 36 -11.82 21.05 -26.77
CA MET A 36 -10.61 20.20 -26.81
C MET A 36 -9.67 20.55 -27.97
N LYS A 37 -10.21 20.97 -29.12
CA LYS A 37 -9.41 21.37 -30.30
C LYS A 37 -8.58 22.63 -30.10
N ASN A 38 -8.85 23.44 -29.07
CA ASN A 38 -8.02 24.62 -28.77
C ASN A 38 -6.55 24.26 -28.43
N GLN A 39 -6.27 22.97 -28.16
CA GLN A 39 -4.95 22.43 -27.89
C GLN A 39 -4.21 21.98 -29.17
N GLY A 40 -4.81 22.13 -30.35
CA GLY A 40 -4.19 21.75 -31.63
C GLY A 40 -4.42 20.29 -32.05
N LEU A 41 -5.48 19.65 -31.54
CA LEU A 41 -5.83 18.27 -31.91
C LEU A 41 -6.51 18.20 -33.30
N PRO A 42 -6.15 17.24 -34.16
CA PRO A 42 -6.81 17.06 -35.44
C PRO A 42 -8.26 16.56 -35.26
N ALA A 43 -9.07 16.71 -36.33
CA ALA A 43 -10.49 16.38 -36.26
C ALA A 43 -10.76 14.88 -36.03
N ASP A 44 -9.86 14.03 -36.51
CA ASP A 44 -9.94 12.58 -36.39
C ASP A 44 -9.53 12.07 -34.99
N SER A 45 -9.01 12.90 -34.09
CA SER A 45 -8.82 12.54 -32.67
C SER A 45 -10.12 12.18 -31.95
N PHE A 46 -11.28 12.53 -32.53
CA PHE A 46 -12.60 12.36 -31.94
C PHE A 46 -13.53 11.52 -32.84
N ASP A 47 -12.97 10.57 -33.59
CA ASP A 47 -13.68 9.69 -34.52
C ASP A 47 -14.27 8.42 -33.87
N GLY A 48 -14.04 8.24 -32.57
CA GLY A 48 -14.48 7.07 -31.80
C GLY A 48 -13.33 6.16 -31.36
N ARG A 49 -12.08 6.47 -31.71
CA ARG A 49 -10.91 5.79 -31.14
C ARG A 49 -10.79 5.98 -29.62
N PRO A 50 -10.14 5.05 -28.89
CA PRO A 50 -10.03 5.12 -27.44
C PRO A 50 -9.40 6.41 -26.92
N ILE A 51 -10.10 7.08 -26.01
CA ILE A 51 -9.56 8.20 -25.25
C ILE A 51 -8.95 7.67 -23.96
N ILE A 52 -7.62 7.78 -23.83
CA ILE A 52 -6.87 7.23 -22.70
C ILE A 52 -6.50 8.33 -21.71
N GLY A 53 -6.98 8.20 -20.48
CA GLY A 53 -6.56 9.03 -19.37
C GLY A 53 -5.19 8.58 -18.83
N ILE A 54 -4.26 9.52 -18.60
CA ILE A 54 -3.02 9.27 -17.89
C ILE A 54 -3.12 9.97 -16.54
N CYS A 55 -3.52 9.20 -15.53
CA CYS A 55 -3.73 9.67 -14.17
C CYS A 55 -2.38 9.78 -13.47
N ASN A 56 -1.90 11.02 -13.28
CA ASN A 56 -0.54 11.28 -12.84
C ASN A 56 -0.47 11.79 -11.40
N THR A 57 0.30 11.10 -10.55
CA THR A 57 0.60 11.51 -9.17
C THR A 57 1.97 12.21 -9.03
N TRP A 58 2.48 12.78 -10.13
CA TRP A 58 3.64 13.65 -10.08
C TRP A 58 3.36 14.90 -9.23
N SER A 59 4.31 15.27 -8.37
CA SER A 59 4.37 16.57 -7.70
C SER A 59 5.80 16.80 -7.23
N GLU A 60 6.28 18.05 -7.25
CA GLU A 60 7.56 18.40 -6.63
C GLU A 60 7.54 18.18 -5.11
N LEU A 61 6.34 18.19 -4.49
CA LEU A 61 6.13 17.85 -3.08
C LEU A 61 6.05 16.34 -2.82
N THR A 62 6.13 15.51 -3.86
CA THR A 62 6.17 14.04 -3.75
C THR A 62 7.41 13.51 -4.49
N PRO A 63 8.61 13.62 -3.87
CA PRO A 63 9.88 13.34 -4.54
C PRO A 63 10.01 11.90 -5.04
N CYS A 64 9.33 10.94 -4.39
CA CYS A 64 9.27 9.55 -4.86
C CYS A 64 8.70 9.40 -6.28
N ASN A 65 7.90 10.37 -6.71
CA ASN A 65 7.19 10.41 -7.98
C ASN A 65 7.73 11.51 -8.91
N ALA A 66 8.87 12.13 -8.59
CA ALA A 66 9.39 13.31 -9.31
C ALA A 66 9.61 13.06 -10.81
N HIS A 67 9.91 11.82 -11.21
CA HIS A 67 10.14 11.42 -12.61
C HIS A 67 8.87 10.98 -13.36
N LEU A 68 7.68 10.96 -12.72
CA LEU A 68 6.47 10.45 -13.37
C LEU A 68 6.02 11.28 -14.59
N ARG A 69 6.43 12.56 -14.73
CA ARG A 69 6.23 13.33 -15.98
C ARG A 69 6.95 12.70 -17.17
N ASP A 70 8.18 12.22 -16.98
CA ASP A 70 8.92 11.52 -18.05
C ASP A 70 8.24 10.19 -18.41
N LEU A 71 7.70 9.46 -17.42
CA LEU A 71 6.94 8.24 -17.69
C LEU A 71 5.61 8.52 -18.38
N ALA A 72 4.91 9.61 -18.05
CA ALA A 72 3.69 10.03 -18.74
C ALA A 72 3.94 10.24 -20.25
N GLU A 73 5.06 10.88 -20.61
CA GLU A 73 5.45 11.04 -22.02
C GLU A 73 5.71 9.69 -22.72
N ARG A 74 6.27 8.71 -22.00
CA ARG A 74 6.45 7.35 -22.54
C ARG A 74 5.12 6.64 -22.75
N VAL A 75 4.19 6.78 -21.81
CA VAL A 75 2.82 6.25 -21.94
C VAL A 75 2.12 6.89 -23.14
N LYS A 76 2.16 8.23 -23.29
CA LYS A 76 1.57 8.96 -24.43
C LYS A 76 2.04 8.38 -25.76
N ARG A 77 3.34 8.11 -25.92
CA ARG A 77 3.90 7.49 -27.13
C ARG A 77 3.27 6.13 -27.41
N GLY A 78 3.15 5.28 -26.39
CA GLY A 78 2.51 3.96 -26.53
C GLY A 78 1.04 4.03 -26.95
N VAL A 79 0.31 4.99 -26.39
CA VAL A 79 -1.10 5.24 -26.74
C VAL A 79 -1.22 5.66 -28.20
N TYR A 80 -0.41 6.62 -28.64
CA TYR A 80 -0.39 7.05 -30.05
C TYR A 80 -0.02 5.91 -31.00
N GLU A 81 0.99 5.11 -30.66
CA GLU A 81 1.43 3.95 -31.47
C GLU A 81 0.31 2.91 -31.66
N SER A 82 -0.65 2.85 -30.74
CA SER A 82 -1.76 1.89 -30.77
C SER A 82 -3.07 2.51 -31.27
N GLY A 83 -3.03 3.75 -31.76
CA GLY A 83 -4.19 4.44 -32.34
C GLY A 83 -5.18 5.02 -31.32
N GLY A 84 -4.77 5.20 -30.06
CA GLY A 84 -5.56 5.94 -29.07
C GLY A 84 -5.21 7.44 -29.02
N VAL A 85 -5.93 8.20 -28.19
CA VAL A 85 -5.64 9.62 -27.90
C VAL A 85 -5.39 9.78 -26.40
N PRO A 86 -4.17 10.16 -25.99
CA PRO A 86 -3.85 10.30 -24.57
C PRO A 86 -4.17 11.71 -24.04
N PHE A 87 -4.81 11.77 -22.89
CA PHE A 87 -4.94 12.99 -22.07
C PHE A 87 -4.37 12.75 -20.68
N GLU A 88 -3.35 13.51 -20.32
CA GLU A 88 -2.80 13.50 -18.96
C GLU A 88 -3.64 14.40 -18.06
N PHE A 89 -3.93 13.92 -16.85
CA PHE A 89 -4.58 14.72 -15.82
C PHE A 89 -3.92 14.43 -14.45
N PRO A 90 -3.69 15.48 -13.64
CA PRO A 90 -3.18 15.30 -12.29
C PRO A 90 -4.29 14.86 -11.33
N VAL A 91 -3.89 14.17 -10.28
CA VAL A 91 -4.73 13.86 -9.11
C VAL A 91 -3.93 14.12 -7.84
N PHE A 92 -4.62 14.16 -6.69
CA PHE A 92 -3.98 14.36 -5.39
C PHE A 92 -2.84 13.36 -5.15
N SER A 93 -1.62 13.88 -4.99
CA SER A 93 -0.43 13.06 -4.77
C SER A 93 -0.12 12.91 -3.29
N VAL A 94 -0.20 11.69 -2.80
CA VAL A 94 -0.09 11.37 -1.37
C VAL A 94 1.37 11.08 -1.00
N GLY A 95 2.18 12.12 -0.87
CA GLY A 95 3.59 12.01 -0.48
C GLY A 95 3.79 11.68 1.00
N GLU A 96 4.26 10.47 1.31
CA GLU A 96 4.48 9.99 2.69
C GLU A 96 5.45 10.88 3.48
N SER A 97 6.50 11.37 2.83
CA SER A 97 7.57 12.14 3.47
C SER A 97 7.20 13.59 3.76
N THR A 98 6.11 14.12 3.20
CA THR A 98 5.77 15.55 3.26
C THR A 98 4.42 15.83 3.92
N LEU A 99 3.44 14.94 3.79
CA LEU A 99 2.10 15.14 4.36
C LEU A 99 2.07 14.91 5.87
N ARG A 100 1.46 15.87 6.58
CA ARG A 100 1.16 15.82 8.03
C ARG A 100 -0.36 15.91 8.26
N PRO A 101 -0.91 15.28 9.31
CA PRO A 101 -0.23 14.51 10.35
C PRO A 101 0.29 13.15 9.88
N THR A 102 -0.29 12.59 8.81
CA THR A 102 0.22 11.40 8.10
C THR A 102 -0.43 11.32 6.71
N ALA A 103 0.28 10.77 5.73
CA ALA A 103 -0.24 10.54 4.38
C ALA A 103 -1.46 9.59 4.34
N MET A 104 -1.56 8.64 5.27
CA MET A 104 -2.71 7.70 5.32
C MET A 104 -4.05 8.42 5.53
N LEU A 105 -4.05 9.56 6.23
CA LEU A 105 -5.23 10.42 6.37
C LEU A 105 -5.81 10.83 5.01
N PHE A 106 -4.96 11.01 4.00
CA PHE A 106 -5.32 11.54 2.68
C PHE A 106 -5.47 10.46 1.59
N ARG A 107 -5.24 9.17 1.89
CA ARG A 107 -5.43 8.08 0.92
C ARG A 107 -6.86 8.06 0.37
N ASN A 108 -7.86 8.19 1.25
CA ASN A 108 -9.27 8.10 0.86
C ASN A 108 -9.72 9.35 0.08
N LEU A 109 -9.17 10.52 0.41
CA LEU A 109 -9.34 11.75 -0.38
C LEU A 109 -8.81 11.58 -1.80
N ALA A 110 -7.58 11.06 -1.94
CA ALA A 110 -6.99 10.80 -3.25
C ALA A 110 -7.77 9.74 -4.04
N ALA A 111 -8.26 8.68 -3.39
CA ALA A 111 -9.10 7.68 -4.05
C ALA A 111 -10.42 8.28 -4.57
N MET A 112 -11.03 9.18 -3.81
CA MET A 112 -12.24 9.91 -4.21
C MET A 112 -11.97 10.88 -5.37
N ASP A 113 -10.85 11.61 -5.33
CA ASP A 113 -10.41 12.49 -6.43
C ASP A 113 -10.18 11.71 -7.72
N VAL A 114 -9.46 10.59 -7.65
CA VAL A 114 -9.23 9.68 -8.79
C VAL A 114 -10.55 9.16 -9.35
N GLU A 115 -11.44 8.71 -8.48
CA GLU A 115 -12.74 8.17 -8.88
C GLU A 115 -13.56 9.19 -9.69
N GLU A 116 -13.71 10.42 -9.18
CA GLU A 116 -14.51 11.43 -9.87
C GLU A 116 -13.79 12.03 -11.08
N ALA A 117 -12.45 12.14 -11.05
CA ALA A 117 -11.67 12.58 -12.19
C ALA A 117 -11.81 11.61 -13.37
N ILE A 118 -11.86 10.29 -13.12
CA ILE A 118 -12.09 9.29 -14.16
C ILE A 118 -13.56 9.33 -14.62
N ARG A 119 -14.52 9.27 -13.69
CA ARG A 119 -15.95 9.17 -14.02
C ARG A 119 -16.45 10.41 -14.78
N GLY A 120 -16.08 11.61 -14.32
CA GLY A 120 -16.59 12.88 -14.84
C GLY A 120 -16.00 13.33 -16.18
N ASN A 121 -14.90 12.72 -16.63
CA ASN A 121 -14.22 13.07 -17.88
C ASN A 121 -14.45 12.02 -18.99
N PRO A 122 -14.29 12.38 -20.28
CA PRO A 122 -14.51 11.48 -21.42
C PRO A 122 -13.36 10.48 -21.63
N ILE A 123 -13.07 9.68 -20.61
CA ILE A 123 -12.02 8.67 -20.59
C ILE A 123 -12.65 7.29 -20.84
N ASP A 124 -12.04 6.49 -21.72
CA ASP A 124 -12.48 5.12 -22.03
C ASP A 124 -11.61 4.06 -21.33
N GLY A 125 -10.34 4.39 -21.05
CA GLY A 125 -9.44 3.59 -20.23
C GLY A 125 -8.34 4.45 -19.61
N VAL A 126 -7.70 3.97 -18.56
CA VAL A 126 -6.78 4.78 -17.74
C VAL A 126 -5.46 4.08 -17.45
N VAL A 127 -4.37 4.84 -17.57
CA VAL A 127 -3.06 4.46 -17.02
C VAL A 127 -2.86 5.18 -15.70
N LEU A 128 -2.60 4.41 -14.64
CA LEU A 128 -2.39 4.90 -13.28
C LEU A 128 -0.88 5.01 -13.02
N LEU A 129 -0.35 6.22 -12.92
CA LEU A 129 1.05 6.46 -12.58
C LEU A 129 1.19 6.71 -11.08
N GLY A 130 1.71 5.70 -10.36
CA GLY A 130 1.91 5.73 -8.91
C GLY A 130 3.31 5.29 -8.50
N GLY A 131 3.70 5.55 -7.25
CA GLY A 131 5.02 5.16 -6.74
C GLY A 131 5.11 5.25 -5.21
N CYS A 132 4.99 6.46 -4.65
CA CYS A 132 4.99 6.67 -3.21
C CYS A 132 3.90 5.86 -2.50
N ASP A 133 4.15 5.45 -1.25
CA ASP A 133 3.37 4.51 -0.43
C ASP A 133 1.86 4.45 -0.72
N LYS A 134 1.15 5.57 -0.52
CA LYS A 134 -0.31 5.61 -0.56
C LYS A 134 -0.88 5.87 -1.96
N THR A 135 -0.04 6.22 -2.93
CA THR A 135 -0.51 6.52 -4.30
C THR A 135 -1.02 5.27 -5.02
N THR A 136 -0.31 4.15 -4.95
CA THR A 136 -0.75 2.87 -5.54
C THR A 136 -2.14 2.44 -5.05
N PRO A 137 -2.39 2.30 -3.73
CA PRO A 137 -3.72 1.92 -3.27
C PRO A 137 -4.79 2.98 -3.60
N ALA A 138 -4.51 4.28 -3.46
CA ALA A 138 -5.49 5.32 -3.77
C ALA A 138 -5.93 5.29 -5.24
N LEU A 139 -4.97 5.17 -6.17
CA LEU A 139 -5.24 5.07 -7.60
C LEU A 139 -6.06 3.82 -7.95
N LEU A 140 -5.67 2.66 -7.42
CA LEU A 140 -6.39 1.40 -7.66
C LEU A 140 -7.80 1.43 -7.06
N MET A 141 -7.96 1.99 -5.86
CA MET A 141 -9.27 2.14 -5.21
C MET A 141 -10.21 3.03 -6.04
N GLY A 142 -9.73 4.18 -6.49
CA GLY A 142 -10.51 5.09 -7.33
C GLY A 142 -10.88 4.46 -8.68
N ALA A 143 -9.92 3.87 -9.38
CA ALA A 143 -10.15 3.21 -10.66
C ALA A 143 -11.10 2.01 -10.55
N ALA A 144 -10.95 1.16 -9.52
CA ALA A 144 -11.82 0.02 -9.27
C ALA A 144 -13.27 0.42 -8.99
N SER A 145 -13.48 1.60 -8.39
CA SER A 145 -14.83 2.12 -8.09
C SER A 145 -15.59 2.56 -9.35
N VAL A 146 -14.86 2.99 -10.40
CA VAL A 146 -15.41 3.36 -11.71
C VAL A 146 -15.49 2.16 -12.65
N ASP A 147 -14.52 1.25 -12.57
CA ASP A 147 -14.45 -0.03 -13.29
C ASP A 147 -14.36 0.13 -14.82
N LEU A 148 -13.60 1.14 -15.28
CA LEU A 148 -13.11 1.22 -16.66
C LEU A 148 -11.78 0.46 -16.79
N PRO A 149 -11.42 -0.05 -17.99
CA PRO A 149 -10.12 -0.63 -18.25
C PRO A 149 -8.98 0.22 -17.68
N ALA A 150 -8.19 -0.36 -16.77
CA ALA A 150 -7.16 0.36 -16.04
C ALA A 150 -5.90 -0.48 -15.89
N ILE A 151 -4.74 0.14 -16.09
CA ILE A 151 -3.43 -0.48 -15.87
C ILE A 151 -2.56 0.44 -15.02
N LEU A 152 -1.84 -0.13 -14.05
CA LEU A 152 -0.92 0.63 -13.21
C LEU A 152 0.52 0.50 -13.72
N VAL A 153 1.24 1.63 -13.71
CA VAL A 153 2.68 1.69 -13.93
C VAL A 153 3.32 2.25 -12.66
N SER A 154 4.17 1.45 -12.03
CA SER A 154 4.95 1.90 -10.88
C SER A 154 6.07 2.84 -11.32
N GLY A 155 6.36 3.85 -10.51
CA GLY A 155 7.52 4.73 -10.70
C GLY A 155 8.83 3.97 -10.54
N GLY A 156 8.89 3.04 -9.58
CA GLY A 156 10.08 2.24 -9.27
C GLY A 156 10.86 2.76 -8.06
N PRO A 157 11.69 1.91 -7.43
CA PRO A 157 12.52 2.27 -6.29
C PRO A 157 13.70 3.15 -6.71
N MET A 158 14.25 3.89 -5.74
CA MET A 158 15.56 4.52 -5.85
C MET A 158 16.67 3.47 -6.05
N LEU A 159 17.83 3.95 -6.47
CA LEU A 159 19.08 3.21 -6.35
C LEU A 159 19.49 3.07 -4.88
N ASN A 160 20.40 2.14 -4.59
CA ASN A 160 20.92 1.86 -3.25
C ASN A 160 21.57 3.09 -2.62
N GLY A 161 21.29 3.42 -1.37
CA GLY A 161 22.03 4.48 -0.67
C GLY A 161 23.48 4.06 -0.44
N LYS A 162 24.43 4.99 -0.40
CA LYS A 162 25.85 4.71 -0.16
C LYS A 162 26.41 5.68 0.88
N TRP A 163 26.96 5.14 1.96
CA TRP A 163 27.67 5.93 2.97
C TRP A 163 28.90 5.16 3.46
N ARG A 164 30.08 5.80 3.43
CA ARG A 164 31.37 5.20 3.84
C ARG A 164 31.63 3.80 3.25
N GLY A 165 31.29 3.62 1.98
CA GLY A 165 31.47 2.35 1.25
C GLY A 165 30.42 1.27 1.56
N GLN A 166 29.41 1.55 2.39
CA GLN A 166 28.35 0.62 2.76
C GLN A 166 27.03 0.97 2.08
N ASP A 167 26.18 -0.04 1.86
CA ASP A 167 24.80 0.15 1.42
C ASP A 167 23.92 0.67 2.57
N VAL A 168 23.12 1.68 2.27
CA VAL A 168 22.20 2.33 3.22
C VAL A 168 20.79 2.28 2.65
N GLY A 169 19.87 1.59 3.30
CA GLY A 169 18.47 1.48 2.87
C GLY A 169 17.59 2.63 3.39
N SER A 170 16.76 3.21 2.53
CA SER A 170 15.79 4.23 2.96
C SER A 170 14.82 3.69 4.02
N GLY A 171 14.55 4.52 5.03
CA GLY A 171 13.74 4.18 6.19
C GLY A 171 14.52 3.34 7.20
N THR A 172 14.92 2.11 6.84
CA THR A 172 15.61 1.17 7.74
C THR A 172 16.86 1.78 8.38
N ALA A 173 17.68 2.48 7.59
CA ALA A 173 18.88 3.12 8.11
C ALA A 173 18.60 4.33 9.01
N ILE A 174 17.52 5.08 8.76
CA ILE A 174 17.14 6.22 9.60
C ILE A 174 16.80 5.71 11.01
N TRP A 175 16.04 4.61 11.12
CA TRP A 175 15.72 4.00 12.42
C TRP A 175 16.98 3.55 13.15
N LYS A 176 17.87 2.83 12.47
CA LYS A 176 19.13 2.35 13.04
C LYS A 176 20.05 3.50 13.47
N PHE A 177 20.26 4.50 12.61
CA PHE A 177 21.16 5.62 12.90
C PHE A 177 20.60 6.52 14.01
N ALA A 178 19.29 6.72 14.08
CA ALA A 178 18.68 7.42 15.21
C ALA A 178 18.91 6.70 16.54
N GLU A 179 18.87 5.37 16.57
CA GLU A 179 19.22 4.58 17.78
C GLU A 179 20.72 4.65 18.10
N MET A 180 21.59 4.58 17.10
CA MET A 180 23.05 4.75 17.29
C MET A 180 23.42 6.14 17.83
N VAL A 181 22.71 7.18 17.38
CA VAL A 181 22.85 8.54 17.95
C VAL A 181 22.43 8.56 19.42
N LYS A 182 21.32 7.90 19.76
CA LYS A 182 20.84 7.80 21.16
C LYS A 182 21.77 6.99 22.06
N SER A 183 22.38 5.91 21.54
CA SER A 183 23.33 5.09 22.30
C SER A 183 24.70 5.76 22.44
N GLY A 184 25.03 6.71 21.56
CA GLY A 184 26.32 7.40 21.50
C GLY A 184 27.33 6.75 20.54
N GLU A 185 26.91 5.76 19.76
CA GLU A 185 27.71 5.08 18.72
C GLU A 185 27.89 5.91 17.44
N MET A 186 27.02 6.90 17.21
CA MET A 186 27.06 7.79 16.05
C MET A 186 26.88 9.23 16.51
N THR A 187 27.68 10.15 15.96
CA THR A 187 27.49 11.58 16.21
C THR A 187 26.37 12.17 15.33
N ILE A 188 25.81 13.32 15.72
CA ILE A 188 24.83 14.03 14.88
C ILE A 188 25.43 14.43 13.52
N ASP A 189 26.69 14.86 13.50
CA ASP A 189 27.37 15.24 12.24
C ASP A 189 27.50 14.04 11.30
N GLU A 190 27.79 12.85 11.83
CA GLU A 190 27.80 11.62 11.03
C GLU A 190 26.42 11.21 10.53
N PHE A 191 25.38 11.47 11.32
CA PHE A 191 24.00 11.20 10.90
C PHE A 191 23.57 12.13 9.75
N VAL A 192 23.95 13.42 9.82
CA VAL A 192 23.73 14.40 8.73
C VAL A 192 24.58 14.08 7.50
N ASP A 193 25.84 13.65 7.68
CA ASP A 193 26.67 13.19 6.55
C ASP A 193 26.06 11.96 5.85
N ALA A 194 25.48 11.03 6.62
CA ALA A 194 24.79 9.87 6.07
C ALA A 194 23.58 10.24 5.21
N GLU A 195 22.84 11.31 5.57
CA GLU A 195 21.68 11.82 4.84
C GLU A 195 21.98 12.01 3.34
N GLN A 196 23.12 12.64 3.03
CA GLN A 196 23.54 12.97 1.67
C GLN A 196 23.71 11.74 0.77
N GLY A 197 24.00 10.59 1.37
CA GLY A 197 24.18 9.31 0.69
C GLY A 197 22.93 8.44 0.61
N MET A 198 21.84 8.76 1.33
CA MET A 198 20.69 7.86 1.46
C MET A 198 19.76 7.89 0.23
N ALA A 199 19.27 9.07 -0.14
CA ALA A 199 18.26 9.25 -1.18
C ALA A 199 18.87 9.93 -2.42
N ARG A 200 19.65 9.15 -3.19
CA ARG A 200 20.56 9.66 -4.24
C ARG A 200 20.11 9.41 -5.68
N SER A 201 18.82 9.20 -5.90
CA SER A 201 18.19 9.13 -7.23
C SER A 201 16.67 9.38 -7.11
N ALA A 202 15.99 9.66 -8.21
CA ALA A 202 14.52 9.61 -8.23
C ALA A 202 14.02 8.19 -7.89
N GLY A 203 12.82 8.09 -7.30
CA GLY A 203 12.14 6.82 -7.00
C GLY A 203 11.62 6.71 -5.56
N SER A 204 10.88 5.64 -5.29
CA SER A 204 10.40 5.31 -3.94
C SER A 204 11.50 4.70 -3.04
N CYS A 205 11.19 4.45 -1.77
CA CYS A 205 12.12 3.74 -0.87
C CYS A 205 12.61 2.42 -1.50
N MET A 206 13.92 2.17 -1.46
CA MET A 206 14.60 1.02 -2.08
C MET A 206 14.79 -0.18 -1.14
N THR A 207 14.03 -0.22 -0.06
CA THR A 207 13.84 -1.39 0.82
C THR A 207 12.51 -2.08 0.47
N MET A 208 12.20 -3.20 1.13
CA MET A 208 10.85 -3.81 1.07
C MET A 208 9.85 -3.02 1.96
N GLY A 209 9.84 -1.70 1.81
CA GLY A 209 8.88 -0.80 2.43
C GLY A 209 7.49 -0.87 1.79
N THR A 210 6.59 0.03 2.18
CA THR A 210 5.20 0.01 1.67
C THR A 210 5.16 0.26 0.16
N ALA A 211 5.92 1.21 -0.40
CA ALA A 211 5.97 1.45 -1.83
C ALA A 211 6.35 0.19 -2.65
N SER A 212 7.47 -0.46 -2.33
CA SER A 212 7.92 -1.70 -2.99
C SER A 212 6.94 -2.85 -2.77
N THR A 213 6.35 -2.93 -1.57
CA THR A 213 5.31 -3.92 -1.27
C THR A 213 4.07 -3.69 -2.15
N MET A 214 3.54 -2.46 -2.21
CA MET A 214 2.34 -2.16 -2.99
C MET A 214 2.58 -2.24 -4.51
N ALA A 215 3.77 -1.92 -4.99
CA ALA A 215 4.17 -2.20 -6.37
C ALA A 215 4.14 -3.72 -6.65
N SER A 216 4.65 -4.52 -5.71
CA SER A 216 4.60 -5.99 -5.79
C SER A 216 3.17 -6.52 -5.71
N MET A 217 2.32 -5.94 -4.86
CA MET A 217 0.91 -6.32 -4.75
C MET A 217 0.17 -6.00 -6.05
N ALA A 218 0.41 -4.84 -6.67
CA ALA A 218 -0.22 -4.49 -7.93
C ALA A 218 0.12 -5.49 -9.05
N GLU A 219 1.38 -5.95 -9.11
CA GLU A 219 1.81 -6.99 -10.06
C GLU A 219 1.25 -8.38 -9.72
N ALA A 220 1.26 -8.78 -8.44
CA ALA A 220 0.70 -10.06 -8.00
C ALA A 220 -0.84 -10.15 -8.13
N LEU A 221 -1.52 -9.00 -8.06
CA LEU A 221 -2.94 -8.86 -8.39
C LEU A 221 -3.20 -8.92 -9.91
N GLY A 222 -2.15 -8.80 -10.74
CA GLY A 222 -2.27 -8.77 -12.19
C GLY A 222 -2.64 -7.40 -12.77
N MET A 223 -2.57 -6.30 -11.99
CA MET A 223 -2.95 -4.94 -12.42
C MET A 223 -1.83 -4.16 -13.13
N THR A 224 -0.70 -4.82 -13.40
CA THR A 224 0.46 -4.25 -14.09
C THR A 224 1.00 -5.27 -15.09
N LEU A 225 1.81 -4.84 -16.05
CA LEU A 225 2.63 -5.79 -16.82
C LEU A 225 3.62 -6.52 -15.90
N SER A 226 3.98 -7.76 -16.26
CA SER A 226 4.97 -8.58 -15.53
C SER A 226 6.35 -7.88 -15.48
N GLY A 227 7.01 -7.95 -14.34
CA GLY A 227 8.28 -7.27 -14.04
C GLY A 227 8.15 -5.81 -13.60
N ASN A 228 6.94 -5.27 -13.48
CA ASN A 228 6.72 -3.87 -13.11
C ASN A 228 7.26 -3.49 -11.72
N ALA A 229 7.18 -4.35 -10.71
CA ALA A 229 7.38 -3.94 -9.33
C ALA A 229 8.82 -3.50 -9.02
N ALA A 230 9.81 -4.20 -9.58
CA ALA A 230 11.19 -4.10 -9.11
C ALA A 230 12.09 -3.16 -9.93
N ILE A 231 11.74 -2.82 -11.18
CA ILE A 231 12.62 -2.02 -12.06
C ILE A 231 12.93 -0.66 -11.40
N PRO A 232 14.21 -0.31 -11.13
CA PRO A 232 14.57 0.98 -10.55
C PRO A 232 14.03 2.16 -11.37
N ALA A 233 13.65 3.23 -10.70
CA ALA A 233 13.02 4.40 -11.32
C ALA A 233 13.84 5.02 -12.45
N VAL A 234 15.17 4.99 -12.31
CA VAL A 234 16.11 5.59 -13.26
C VAL A 234 16.55 4.63 -14.38
N ASP A 235 16.18 3.35 -14.31
CA ASP A 235 16.53 2.36 -15.32
C ASP A 235 15.80 2.65 -16.66
N ALA A 236 16.49 2.45 -17.79
CA ALA A 236 15.90 2.63 -19.11
C ALA A 236 14.64 1.76 -19.33
N ARG A 237 14.61 0.57 -18.75
CA ARG A 237 13.50 -0.40 -18.86
C ARG A 237 12.24 0.08 -18.15
N ARG A 238 12.34 1.01 -17.20
CA ARG A 238 11.17 1.67 -16.61
C ARG A 238 10.42 2.53 -17.64
N ARG A 239 11.14 3.17 -18.56
CA ARG A 239 10.55 3.92 -19.69
C ARG A 239 9.94 2.98 -20.72
N VAL A 240 10.58 1.82 -20.95
CA VAL A 240 10.08 0.78 -21.86
C VAL A 240 8.74 0.26 -21.37
N ILE A 241 8.64 -0.19 -20.11
CA ILE A 241 7.39 -0.74 -19.57
C ILE A 241 6.27 0.30 -19.51
N ALA A 242 6.58 1.58 -19.28
CA ALA A 242 5.62 2.67 -19.36
C ALA A 242 5.05 2.82 -20.79
N GLN A 243 5.90 2.81 -21.80
CA GLN A 243 5.45 2.85 -23.20
C GLN A 243 4.66 1.60 -23.60
N LEU A 244 5.09 0.41 -23.19
CA LEU A 244 4.34 -0.84 -23.42
C LEU A 244 2.97 -0.81 -22.74
N SER A 245 2.87 -0.23 -21.54
CA SER A 245 1.58 -0.06 -20.85
C SER A 245 0.66 0.92 -21.59
N GLY A 246 1.22 1.98 -22.18
CA GLY A 246 0.50 2.88 -23.07
C GLY A 246 -0.04 2.19 -24.33
N ARG A 247 0.69 1.20 -24.88
CA ARG A 247 0.15 0.35 -25.95
C ARG A 247 -0.94 -0.56 -25.45
N ARG A 248 -0.68 -1.24 -24.32
CA ARG A 248 -1.56 -2.26 -23.77
C ARG A 248 -2.94 -1.71 -23.39
N ILE A 249 -3.00 -0.53 -22.76
CA ILE A 249 -4.28 0.04 -22.31
C ILE A 249 -5.25 0.31 -23.46
N VAL A 250 -4.76 0.62 -24.67
CA VAL A 250 -5.62 0.78 -25.85
C VAL A 250 -6.26 -0.55 -26.24
N GLY A 251 -5.49 -1.65 -26.21
CA GLY A 251 -6.01 -2.99 -26.42
C GLY A 251 -7.01 -3.41 -25.34
N MET A 252 -6.74 -3.09 -24.07
CA MET A 252 -7.67 -3.36 -22.96
C MET A 252 -9.02 -2.65 -23.12
N VAL A 253 -9.04 -1.42 -23.67
CA VAL A 253 -10.31 -0.73 -23.99
C VAL A 253 -11.09 -1.46 -25.07
N GLN A 254 -10.42 -2.00 -26.08
CA GLN A 254 -11.07 -2.76 -27.15
C GLN A 254 -11.60 -4.11 -26.66
N GLU A 255 -10.88 -4.75 -25.74
CA GLU A 255 -11.26 -6.01 -25.08
C GLU A 255 -12.30 -5.82 -23.97
N ASP A 256 -12.54 -4.58 -23.53
CA ASP A 256 -13.29 -4.24 -22.31
C ASP A 256 -12.74 -4.99 -21.06
N LEU A 257 -11.41 -5.11 -20.96
CA LEU A 257 -10.73 -5.77 -19.83
C LEU A 257 -10.67 -4.82 -18.63
N LYS A 258 -11.55 -5.03 -17.64
CA LYS A 258 -11.77 -4.13 -16.51
C LYS A 258 -11.05 -4.59 -15.24
N PRO A 259 -10.83 -3.68 -14.27
CA PRO A 259 -10.33 -4.04 -12.95
C PRO A 259 -11.10 -5.18 -12.30
N SER A 260 -12.43 -5.22 -12.41
CA SER A 260 -13.23 -6.30 -11.82
C SER A 260 -13.06 -7.68 -12.47
N ASP A 261 -12.57 -7.74 -13.71
CA ASP A 261 -12.22 -8.99 -14.39
C ASP A 261 -10.89 -9.56 -13.87
N VAL A 262 -9.98 -8.68 -13.43
CA VAL A 262 -8.62 -9.02 -12.96
C VAL A 262 -8.56 -9.19 -11.43
N LEU A 263 -9.15 -8.25 -10.68
CA LEU A 263 -9.17 -8.18 -9.21
C LEU A 263 -10.17 -9.17 -8.60
N THR A 264 -9.99 -10.44 -8.92
CA THR A 264 -10.79 -11.54 -8.38
C THR A 264 -10.33 -11.96 -7.00
N ARG A 265 -11.14 -12.77 -6.32
CA ARG A 265 -10.74 -13.41 -5.06
C ARG A 265 -9.38 -14.10 -5.17
N HIS A 266 -9.14 -14.88 -6.22
CA HIS A 266 -7.87 -15.58 -6.43
C HIS A 266 -6.68 -14.62 -6.62
N ALA A 267 -6.89 -13.45 -7.26
CA ALA A 267 -5.85 -12.43 -7.36
C ALA A 267 -5.44 -11.89 -5.99
N PHE A 268 -6.41 -11.60 -5.10
CA PHE A 268 -6.12 -11.17 -3.73
C PHE A 268 -5.40 -12.25 -2.92
N GLU A 269 -5.78 -13.53 -3.08
CA GLU A 269 -5.08 -14.62 -2.40
C GLU A 269 -3.64 -14.79 -2.90
N ASN A 270 -3.40 -14.60 -4.21
CA ASN A 270 -2.05 -14.56 -4.77
C ASN A 270 -1.24 -13.41 -4.17
N ALA A 271 -1.81 -12.21 -4.07
CA ALA A 271 -1.16 -11.04 -3.50
C ALA A 271 -0.78 -11.24 -2.02
N ILE A 272 -1.67 -11.82 -1.20
CA ILE A 272 -1.37 -12.12 0.22
C ILE A 272 -0.17 -13.06 0.35
N ARG A 273 -0.11 -14.11 -0.48
CA ARG A 273 1.02 -15.05 -0.46
C ARG A 273 2.29 -14.42 -1.02
N ALA A 274 2.19 -13.61 -2.07
CA ALA A 274 3.32 -12.79 -2.54
C ALA A 274 3.85 -11.90 -1.41
N ASN A 275 2.97 -11.29 -0.60
CA ASN A 275 3.39 -10.44 0.52
C ASN A 275 4.22 -11.22 1.55
N GLY A 276 3.80 -12.43 1.93
CA GLY A 276 4.58 -13.30 2.82
C GLY A 276 5.92 -13.71 2.21
N ALA A 277 5.93 -14.02 0.92
CA ALA A 277 7.13 -14.46 0.20
C ALA A 277 8.18 -13.36 0.07
N VAL A 278 7.76 -12.10 -0.11
CA VAL A 278 8.67 -10.96 -0.17
C VAL A 278 9.01 -10.36 1.20
N GLY A 279 8.32 -10.77 2.27
CA GLY A 279 8.46 -10.15 3.60
C GLY A 279 7.91 -8.72 3.63
N GLY A 280 6.77 -8.50 2.98
CA GLY A 280 6.19 -7.20 2.70
C GLY A 280 5.65 -6.45 3.93
N SER A 281 5.36 -5.17 3.71
CA SER A 281 4.84 -4.23 4.71
C SER A 281 3.49 -4.68 5.31
N THR A 282 3.29 -4.43 6.60
CA THR A 282 1.98 -4.62 7.28
C THR A 282 0.89 -3.70 6.72
N ASN A 283 1.26 -2.54 6.17
CA ASN A 283 0.33 -1.62 5.51
C ASN A 283 -0.41 -2.27 4.31
N ALA A 284 0.17 -3.32 3.70
CA ALA A 284 -0.50 -4.04 2.61
C ALA A 284 -1.82 -4.68 3.06
N VAL A 285 -1.93 -5.07 4.34
CA VAL A 285 -3.17 -5.58 4.94
C VAL A 285 -4.30 -4.57 4.77
N ILE A 286 -4.09 -3.35 5.26
CA ILE A 286 -5.07 -2.27 5.21
C ILE A 286 -5.40 -1.92 3.75
N HIS A 287 -4.39 -1.86 2.89
CA HIS A 287 -4.56 -1.44 1.51
C HIS A 287 -5.31 -2.46 0.64
N LEU A 288 -5.03 -3.76 0.78
CA LEU A 288 -5.75 -4.79 0.04
C LEU A 288 -7.17 -5.00 0.54
N LEU A 289 -7.42 -4.87 1.85
CA LEU A 289 -8.78 -4.90 2.40
C LEU A 289 -9.63 -3.76 1.83
N ALA A 290 -9.08 -2.54 1.79
CA ALA A 290 -9.78 -1.40 1.19
C ALA A 290 -10.05 -1.60 -0.31
N LEU A 291 -9.05 -2.04 -1.07
CA LEU A 291 -9.21 -2.31 -2.50
C LEU A 291 -10.26 -3.41 -2.76
N ALA A 292 -10.23 -4.50 -2.00
CA ALA A 292 -11.23 -5.56 -2.07
C ALA A 292 -12.64 -5.02 -1.79
N GLY A 293 -12.79 -4.14 -0.81
CA GLY A 293 -14.03 -3.42 -0.51
C GLY A 293 -14.53 -2.55 -1.67
N ARG A 294 -13.64 -1.89 -2.43
CA ARG A 294 -14.03 -1.13 -3.64
C ARG A 294 -14.53 -2.02 -4.75
N VAL A 295 -13.86 -3.15 -5.00
CA VAL A 295 -14.25 -4.09 -6.06
C VAL A 295 -15.52 -4.88 -5.69
N GLY A 296 -15.75 -5.09 -4.38
CA GLY A 296 -16.81 -5.94 -3.86
C GLY A 296 -16.39 -7.40 -3.67
N VAL A 297 -15.08 -7.65 -3.47
CA VAL A 297 -14.54 -8.97 -3.14
C VAL A 297 -14.53 -9.13 -1.62
N GLY A 298 -15.12 -10.21 -1.13
CA GLY A 298 -15.00 -10.57 0.28
C GLY A 298 -13.56 -10.92 0.61
N LEU A 299 -12.93 -10.17 1.51
CA LEU A 299 -11.57 -10.39 2.03
C LEU A 299 -11.53 -9.94 3.48
N SER A 300 -10.93 -10.75 4.37
CA SER A 300 -10.86 -10.46 5.80
C SER A 300 -9.45 -10.62 6.37
N LEU A 301 -9.25 -10.21 7.62
CA LEU A 301 -8.01 -10.53 8.36
C LEU A 301 -7.78 -12.04 8.51
N ASP A 302 -8.84 -12.85 8.59
CA ASP A 302 -8.69 -14.29 8.71
C ASP A 302 -8.13 -14.91 7.42
N ASP A 303 -8.43 -14.31 6.26
CA ASP A 303 -7.79 -14.69 5.00
C ASP A 303 -6.30 -14.38 5.01
N TRP A 304 -5.91 -13.21 5.50
CA TRP A 304 -4.50 -12.84 5.66
C TRP A 304 -3.74 -13.84 6.52
N ASP A 305 -4.31 -14.23 7.67
CA ASP A 305 -3.67 -15.20 8.55
C ASP A 305 -3.60 -16.59 7.91
N ARG A 306 -4.73 -17.10 7.41
CA ARG A 306 -4.82 -18.44 6.82
C ARG A 306 -3.92 -18.60 5.61
N LEU A 307 -3.89 -17.62 4.71
CA LEU A 307 -3.13 -17.67 3.46
C LEU A 307 -1.66 -17.33 3.65
N GLY A 308 -1.32 -16.54 4.67
CA GLY A 308 0.04 -16.17 5.02
C GLY A 308 0.81 -17.27 5.77
N ARG A 309 0.10 -18.18 6.45
CA ARG A 309 0.69 -19.37 7.09
C ARG A 309 1.47 -20.21 6.07
N ASP A 310 2.63 -20.71 6.50
CA ASP A 310 3.52 -21.60 5.74
C ASP A 310 4.06 -21.04 4.42
N VAL A 311 3.91 -19.72 4.19
CA VAL A 311 4.57 -19.02 3.10
C VAL A 311 5.97 -18.59 3.55
N PRO A 312 7.05 -19.16 3.00
CA PRO A 312 8.40 -18.79 3.39
C PRO A 312 8.79 -17.40 2.84
N THR A 313 9.43 -16.56 3.64
CA THR A 313 10.04 -15.33 3.12
C THR A 313 11.34 -15.67 2.40
N ILE A 314 11.29 -15.59 1.07
CA ILE A 314 12.38 -15.98 0.17
C ILE A 314 13.13 -14.78 -0.43
N VAL A 315 12.74 -13.56 -0.11
CA VAL A 315 13.42 -12.36 -0.59
C VAL A 315 14.29 -11.76 0.51
N ASN A 316 15.61 -11.76 0.28
CA ASN A 316 16.62 -11.31 1.23
C ASN A 316 16.83 -9.79 1.18
N LEU A 317 15.77 -9.03 1.45
CA LEU A 317 15.79 -7.56 1.44
C LEU A 317 15.53 -6.96 2.82
N GLN A 318 16.14 -5.81 3.08
CA GLN A 318 15.80 -4.99 4.24
C GLN A 318 14.30 -4.65 4.24
N PRO A 319 13.63 -4.63 5.40
CA PRO A 319 14.23 -4.76 6.75
C PRO A 319 14.36 -6.20 7.27
N SER A 320 13.82 -7.21 6.58
CA SER A 320 13.86 -8.61 7.04
C SER A 320 15.23 -9.27 6.77
N GLY A 321 15.91 -8.84 5.71
CA GLY A 321 17.17 -9.38 5.23
C GLY A 321 18.21 -8.29 4.96
N ARG A 322 19.13 -8.56 4.03
CA ARG A 322 20.36 -7.78 3.84
C ARG A 322 20.31 -6.77 2.69
N TYR A 323 19.82 -7.19 1.52
CA TYR A 323 19.99 -6.44 0.27
C TYR A 323 18.92 -5.35 0.07
N LEU A 324 18.98 -4.65 -1.07
CA LEU A 324 18.05 -3.60 -1.47
C LEU A 324 17.40 -3.90 -2.83
N MET A 325 16.45 -3.06 -3.24
CA MET A 325 15.62 -3.31 -4.42
C MET A 325 16.39 -3.42 -5.74
N GLU A 326 17.57 -2.79 -5.88
CA GLU A 326 18.41 -2.99 -7.07
C GLU A 326 18.81 -4.45 -7.24
N GLN A 327 19.29 -5.08 -6.16
CA GLN A 327 19.65 -6.50 -6.17
C GLN A 327 18.43 -7.37 -6.45
N PHE A 328 17.28 -7.06 -5.86
CA PHE A 328 16.05 -7.82 -6.11
C PHE A 328 15.64 -7.77 -7.58
N TYR A 329 15.75 -6.62 -8.21
CA TYR A 329 15.50 -6.49 -9.64
C TYR A 329 16.48 -7.32 -10.47
N TYR A 330 17.78 -7.21 -10.22
CA TYR A 330 18.79 -7.94 -10.97
C TYR A 330 18.71 -9.47 -10.77
N ALA A 331 18.23 -9.93 -9.61
CA ALA A 331 17.96 -11.34 -9.33
C ALA A 331 16.78 -11.91 -10.16
N GLY A 332 15.96 -11.04 -10.77
CA GLY A 332 14.79 -11.40 -11.58
C GLY A 332 13.46 -10.86 -11.04
N GLY A 333 13.48 -10.18 -9.88
CA GLY A 333 12.33 -9.47 -9.33
C GLY A 333 11.15 -10.36 -8.94
N LEU A 334 9.96 -9.76 -8.93
CA LEU A 334 8.73 -10.44 -8.52
C LEU A 334 8.33 -11.64 -9.41
N PRO A 335 8.58 -11.66 -10.74
CA PRO A 335 8.27 -12.84 -11.56
C PRO A 335 8.91 -14.12 -11.01
N VAL A 336 10.14 -14.06 -10.52
CA VAL A 336 10.82 -15.21 -9.89
C VAL A 336 10.12 -15.65 -8.61
N VAL A 337 9.64 -14.70 -7.80
CA VAL A 337 8.91 -14.98 -6.56
C VAL A 337 7.56 -15.64 -6.87
N LEU A 338 6.81 -15.13 -7.85
CA LEU A 338 5.53 -15.69 -8.27
C LEU A 338 5.71 -17.10 -8.87
N LYS A 339 6.78 -17.31 -9.65
CA LYS A 339 7.16 -18.63 -10.12
C LYS A 339 7.40 -19.60 -8.96
N ALA A 340 8.20 -19.21 -7.97
CA ALA A 340 8.49 -20.03 -6.80
C ALA A 340 7.20 -20.37 -6.02
N LEU A 341 6.26 -19.44 -5.86
CA LEU A 341 4.95 -19.71 -5.28
C LEU A 341 4.14 -20.71 -6.12
N GLY A 342 4.17 -20.60 -7.45
CA GLY A 342 3.51 -21.55 -8.35
C GLY A 342 4.10 -22.95 -8.30
N GLU A 343 5.42 -23.08 -8.13
CA GLU A 343 6.11 -24.35 -7.92
C GLU A 343 5.79 -24.96 -6.54
N MET A 344 5.56 -24.13 -5.53
CA MET A 344 5.10 -24.55 -4.21
C MET A 344 3.59 -24.85 -4.14
N SER A 345 2.87 -24.77 -5.27
CA SER A 345 1.39 -24.90 -5.31
C SER A 345 0.65 -23.88 -4.43
N LEU A 346 1.26 -22.70 -4.26
CA LEU A 346 0.72 -21.58 -3.49
C LEU A 346 0.12 -20.49 -4.39
N LEU A 347 0.35 -20.55 -5.71
CA LEU A 347 -0.20 -19.59 -6.67
C LEU A 347 -1.43 -20.17 -7.39
N HIS A 348 -2.50 -19.38 -7.46
CA HIS A 348 -3.59 -19.58 -8.41
C HIS A 348 -3.10 -19.22 -9.80
N LYS A 349 -2.70 -20.24 -10.58
CA LYS A 349 -1.94 -20.10 -11.84
C LYS A 349 -2.75 -19.48 -12.98
N ASP A 350 -4.06 -19.74 -13.01
CA ASP A 350 -4.97 -19.31 -14.08
C ASP A 350 -5.56 -17.90 -13.86
N THR A 351 -5.13 -17.19 -12.81
CA THR A 351 -5.61 -15.83 -12.53
C THR A 351 -5.26 -14.90 -13.70
N LEU A 352 -6.28 -14.25 -14.25
CA LEU A 352 -6.14 -13.28 -15.35
C LEU A 352 -5.32 -12.06 -14.93
N THR A 353 -4.54 -11.51 -15.85
CA THR A 353 -3.81 -10.25 -15.66
C THR A 353 -4.18 -9.23 -16.73
N VAL A 354 -3.75 -7.98 -16.55
CA VAL A 354 -3.92 -6.92 -17.55
C VAL A 354 -3.21 -7.21 -18.86
N SER A 355 -2.28 -8.18 -18.96
CA SER A 355 -1.73 -8.61 -20.25
C SER A 355 -2.77 -9.29 -21.16
N GLY A 356 -3.88 -9.78 -20.56
CA GLY A 356 -4.87 -10.64 -21.21
C GLY A 356 -4.59 -12.14 -21.01
N GLY A 357 -3.43 -12.50 -20.45
CA GLY A 357 -3.04 -13.87 -20.13
C GLY A 357 -3.13 -14.22 -18.64
N ALA A 358 -2.97 -15.53 -18.36
CA ALA A 358 -2.88 -16.05 -17.00
C ALA A 358 -1.53 -15.69 -16.35
N ILE A 359 -1.54 -15.39 -15.05
CA ILE A 359 -0.35 -14.98 -14.29
C ILE A 359 0.79 -16.00 -14.37
N TRP A 360 0.48 -17.30 -14.46
CA TRP A 360 1.50 -18.34 -14.58
C TRP A 360 2.22 -18.32 -15.93
N ASP A 361 1.50 -18.01 -17.01
CA ASP A 361 2.10 -17.94 -18.35
C ASP A 361 3.11 -16.79 -18.47
N GLU A 362 2.91 -15.73 -17.68
CA GLU A 362 3.83 -14.58 -17.59
C GLU A 362 5.13 -14.88 -16.82
N VAL A 363 5.14 -15.89 -15.93
CA VAL A 363 6.22 -16.07 -14.94
C VAL A 363 6.88 -17.44 -14.94
N LYS A 364 6.28 -18.49 -15.53
CA LYS A 364 6.79 -19.87 -15.48
C LYS A 364 8.22 -20.02 -15.99
N ASP A 365 8.62 -19.17 -16.93
CA ASP A 365 9.96 -19.17 -17.55
C ASP A 365 10.93 -18.18 -16.90
N ALA A 366 10.52 -17.48 -15.83
CA ALA A 366 11.40 -16.58 -15.09
C ALA A 366 12.62 -17.32 -14.51
N VAL A 367 13.78 -16.67 -14.57
CA VAL A 367 15.06 -17.22 -14.10
C VAL A 367 15.52 -16.43 -12.88
N ASN A 368 15.90 -17.14 -11.83
CA ASN A 368 16.57 -16.56 -10.68
C ASN A 368 18.06 -16.41 -10.99
N TYR A 369 18.54 -15.18 -11.12
CA TYR A 369 19.94 -14.88 -11.44
C TYR A 369 20.83 -14.72 -10.20
N ASP A 370 20.24 -14.60 -9.02
CA ASP A 370 20.98 -14.42 -7.76
C ASP A 370 20.28 -15.13 -6.59
N PRO A 371 20.68 -16.38 -6.28
CA PRO A 371 20.08 -17.18 -5.22
C PRO A 371 20.43 -16.70 -3.81
N GLU A 372 21.29 -15.69 -3.63
CA GLU A 372 21.51 -15.04 -2.32
C GLU A 372 20.46 -13.97 -2.03
N VAL A 373 19.90 -13.38 -3.09
CA VAL A 373 18.87 -12.34 -3.01
C VAL A 373 17.47 -12.94 -3.01
N ILE A 374 17.21 -13.89 -3.92
CA ILE A 374 15.98 -14.68 -3.91
C ILE A 374 16.35 -16.11 -3.52
N VAL A 375 16.25 -16.41 -2.23
CA VAL A 375 16.73 -17.65 -1.63
C VAL A 375 15.76 -18.81 -1.87
N SER A 376 16.27 -20.03 -1.81
CA SER A 376 15.42 -21.23 -1.85
C SER A 376 14.52 -21.32 -0.61
N ARG A 377 13.43 -22.10 -0.68
CA ARG A 377 12.56 -22.39 0.47
C ARG A 377 13.33 -22.88 1.71
N LYS A 378 14.35 -23.74 1.50
CA LYS A 378 15.18 -24.28 2.59
C LYS A 378 16.00 -23.19 3.28
N ALA A 379 16.45 -22.19 2.53
CA ALA A 379 17.26 -21.07 3.02
C ALA A 379 16.43 -19.81 3.31
N ALA A 380 15.09 -19.93 3.32
CA ALA A 380 14.19 -18.81 3.57
C ALA A 380 14.49 -18.16 4.93
N LEU A 381 14.35 -16.83 4.98
CA LEU A 381 14.60 -16.03 6.18
C LEU A 381 13.69 -16.46 7.34
N THR A 382 12.46 -16.83 7.01
CA THR A 382 11.49 -17.46 7.90
C THR A 382 10.64 -18.43 7.10
N GLN A 383 10.24 -19.53 7.72
CA GLN A 383 9.39 -20.56 7.10
C GLN A 383 7.91 -20.15 7.06
N SER A 384 7.49 -19.20 7.91
CA SER A 384 6.13 -18.64 7.95
C SER A 384 6.23 -17.12 8.02
N GLY A 385 6.47 -16.51 6.86
CA GLY A 385 6.69 -15.08 6.69
C GLY A 385 5.46 -14.24 6.41
N GLY A 386 4.30 -14.87 6.19
CA GLY A 386 3.04 -14.14 6.12
C GLY A 386 2.74 -13.38 7.40
N ILE A 387 2.01 -12.26 7.26
CA ILE A 387 1.56 -11.47 8.40
C ILE A 387 0.70 -12.34 9.33
N ALA A 388 1.05 -12.35 10.62
CA ALA A 388 0.27 -13.05 11.63
C ALA A 388 -0.84 -12.15 12.15
N VAL A 389 -2.07 -12.68 12.24
CA VAL A 389 -3.20 -11.98 12.88
C VAL A 389 -3.49 -12.62 14.23
N LEU A 390 -3.32 -11.86 15.30
CA LEU A 390 -3.59 -12.30 16.66
C LEU A 390 -4.95 -11.75 17.10
N ARG A 391 -5.64 -12.51 17.98
CA ARG A 391 -6.90 -12.10 18.61
C ARG A 391 -6.88 -12.38 20.11
N GLY A 392 -7.78 -11.72 20.82
CA GLY A 392 -8.04 -11.96 22.24
C GLY A 392 -8.72 -10.74 22.84
N ASN A 393 -8.85 -10.67 24.16
CA ASN A 393 -9.59 -9.59 24.81
C ASN A 393 -8.98 -8.20 24.54
N LEU A 394 -7.65 -8.11 24.34
CA LEU A 394 -6.96 -6.85 24.04
C LEU A 394 -7.29 -6.32 22.63
N ALA A 395 -7.41 -7.21 21.64
CA ALA A 395 -7.69 -6.87 20.25
C ALA A 395 -8.73 -7.85 19.66
N PRO A 396 -10.02 -7.72 20.01
CA PRO A 396 -11.03 -8.70 19.65
C PRO A 396 -11.28 -8.77 18.14
N ARG A 397 -11.12 -7.65 17.43
CA ARG A 397 -11.25 -7.58 15.96
C ARG A 397 -9.93 -7.83 15.23
N GLY A 398 -8.83 -7.96 15.95
CA GLY A 398 -7.54 -8.39 15.41
C GLY A 398 -6.44 -7.36 15.64
N ILE A 399 -5.22 -7.86 15.67
CA ILE A 399 -3.96 -7.11 15.65
C ILE A 399 -2.97 -7.86 14.78
N VAL A 400 -2.08 -7.15 14.08
CA VAL A 400 -1.15 -7.78 13.12
C VAL A 400 0.30 -7.64 13.54
N LEU A 401 1.12 -8.63 13.21
CA LEU A 401 2.57 -8.63 13.41
C LEU A 401 3.27 -9.19 12.17
N LYS A 402 4.44 -8.64 11.82
CA LYS A 402 5.29 -9.11 10.71
C LYS A 402 6.36 -10.08 11.23
N PRO A 403 6.20 -11.42 11.09
CA PRO A 403 7.12 -12.37 11.71
C PRO A 403 8.54 -12.32 11.15
N SER A 404 8.70 -11.96 9.87
CA SER A 404 10.00 -11.93 9.19
C SER A 404 10.96 -10.86 9.72
N ALA A 405 10.48 -9.91 10.52
CA ALA A 405 11.31 -8.86 11.12
C ALA A 405 11.21 -8.82 12.65
N ALA A 406 10.58 -9.83 13.27
CA ALA A 406 10.46 -9.95 14.71
C ALA A 406 11.58 -10.84 15.28
N SER A 407 11.88 -10.68 16.57
CA SER A 407 12.86 -11.51 17.26
C SER A 407 12.22 -12.84 17.69
N PRO A 408 12.78 -14.01 17.31
CA PRO A 408 12.16 -15.31 17.61
C PRO A 408 11.86 -15.54 19.09
N HIS A 409 12.71 -15.05 20.00
CA HIS A 409 12.55 -15.22 21.45
C HIS A 409 11.42 -14.37 22.06
N LEU A 410 10.87 -13.39 21.32
CA LEU A 410 9.75 -12.54 21.76
C LEU A 410 8.41 -12.97 21.12
N MET A 411 8.39 -14.01 20.29
CA MET A 411 7.17 -14.49 19.62
C MET A 411 6.17 -15.15 20.57
N GLN A 412 6.64 -15.57 21.75
CA GLN A 412 5.84 -15.95 22.90
C GLN A 412 6.39 -15.20 24.10
N HIS A 413 5.64 -14.21 24.58
CA HIS A 413 6.13 -13.26 25.56
C HIS A 413 5.04 -12.91 26.57
N ARG A 414 5.43 -12.68 27.82
CA ARG A 414 4.55 -12.21 28.88
C ARG A 414 5.27 -11.11 29.65
N GLY A 415 4.70 -9.91 29.66
CA GLY A 415 5.37 -8.73 30.19
C GLY A 415 4.42 -7.68 30.75
N ARG A 416 4.93 -6.87 31.68
CA ARG A 416 4.22 -5.75 32.30
C ARG A 416 4.05 -4.62 31.29
N ALA A 417 2.86 -4.03 31.22
CA ALA A 417 2.56 -2.92 30.34
C ALA A 417 3.22 -1.62 30.84
N ILE A 418 3.89 -0.92 29.92
CA ILE A 418 4.30 0.49 30.03
C ILE A 418 3.50 1.29 29.02
N VAL A 419 2.57 2.09 29.52
CA VAL A 419 1.54 2.76 28.73
C VAL A 419 1.94 4.20 28.45
N PHE A 420 1.85 4.55 27.18
CA PHE A 420 1.94 5.92 26.67
C PHE A 420 0.56 6.34 26.16
N GLU A 421 0.01 7.40 26.77
CA GLU A 421 -1.35 7.88 26.48
C GLU A 421 -1.43 8.72 25.19
N SER A 422 -0.31 9.11 24.60
CA SER A 422 -0.23 9.69 23.26
C SER A 422 1.20 9.59 22.70
N ILE A 423 1.39 9.98 21.43
CA ILE A 423 2.73 10.05 20.85
C ILE A 423 3.61 11.12 21.55
N GLU A 424 2.99 12.20 22.02
CA GLU A 424 3.65 13.23 22.84
C GLU A 424 4.06 12.68 24.20
N ASP A 425 3.19 11.92 24.89
CA ASP A 425 3.52 11.28 26.17
C ASP A 425 4.71 10.32 26.03
N TYR A 426 4.73 9.53 24.95
CA TYR A 426 5.88 8.69 24.61
C TYR A 426 7.18 9.51 24.49
N HIS A 427 7.18 10.60 23.71
CA HIS A 427 8.38 11.43 23.56
C HIS A 427 8.85 12.07 24.87
N LEU A 428 7.92 12.43 25.75
CA LEU A 428 8.22 13.04 27.06
C LEU A 428 8.83 12.03 28.04
N ARG A 429 8.35 10.78 28.05
CA ARG A 429 8.70 9.78 29.07
C ARG A 429 9.81 8.81 28.66
N ILE A 430 9.92 8.44 27.39
CA ILE A 430 10.75 7.28 26.97
C ILE A 430 12.23 7.37 27.37
N ASN A 431 12.78 8.57 27.42
CA ASN A 431 14.19 8.82 27.77
C ASN A 431 14.39 9.27 29.22
N GLN A 432 13.35 9.29 30.04
CA GLN A 432 13.48 9.59 31.47
C GLN A 432 14.19 8.43 32.18
N GLU A 433 15.19 8.74 33.01
CA GLU A 433 15.99 7.71 33.69
C GLU A 433 15.14 6.91 34.69
N ASP A 434 14.19 7.57 35.34
CA ASP A 434 13.27 7.05 36.35
C ASP A 434 12.05 6.33 35.78
N LEU A 435 11.88 6.25 34.45
CA LEU A 435 10.84 5.42 33.84
C LEU A 435 11.04 3.96 34.26
N ASP A 436 10.11 3.37 35.01
CA ASP A 436 10.18 1.98 35.48
C ASP A 436 9.91 0.98 34.32
N ILE A 437 10.93 0.75 33.49
CA ILE A 437 10.92 -0.12 32.32
C ILE A 437 12.20 -0.99 32.26
N ASP A 438 12.00 -2.27 31.96
CA ASP A 438 13.04 -3.27 31.67
C ASP A 438 12.76 -3.96 30.32
N GLU A 439 13.68 -4.83 29.86
CA GLU A 439 13.59 -5.53 28.58
C GLU A 439 12.42 -6.53 28.48
N THR A 440 11.83 -6.91 29.61
CA THR A 440 10.70 -7.84 29.66
C THR A 440 9.35 -7.13 29.58
N CYS A 441 9.34 -5.81 29.73
CA CYS A 441 8.13 -5.00 29.64
C CYS A 441 7.53 -4.99 28.21
N VAL A 442 6.23 -4.70 28.13
CA VAL A 442 5.49 -4.49 26.88
C VAL A 442 5.16 -3.00 26.76
N MET A 443 5.70 -2.33 25.74
CA MET A 443 5.39 -0.92 25.50
C MET A 443 4.03 -0.81 24.78
N VAL A 444 3.13 0.01 25.29
CA VAL A 444 1.77 0.17 24.78
C VAL A 444 1.53 1.63 24.42
N LEU A 445 1.27 1.93 23.14
CA LEU A 445 0.88 3.26 22.67
C LEU A 445 -0.59 3.27 22.26
N LYS A 446 -1.34 4.25 22.77
CA LYS A 446 -2.77 4.42 22.49
C LYS A 446 -3.04 5.62 21.56
N TYR A 447 -4.27 5.69 21.06
CA TYR A 447 -4.84 6.83 20.33
C TYR A 447 -4.04 7.20 19.08
N CYS A 448 -3.44 6.21 18.44
CA CYS A 448 -2.69 6.37 17.19
C CYS A 448 -3.36 5.64 16.02
N GLY A 449 -4.62 5.23 16.20
CA GLY A 449 -5.50 4.64 15.20
C GLY A 449 -6.06 5.62 14.17
N PRO A 450 -6.97 5.15 13.29
CA PRO A 450 -7.64 5.99 12.29
C PRO A 450 -8.24 7.26 12.90
N LYS A 451 -9.07 7.16 13.92
CA LYS A 451 -9.70 8.34 14.54
C LYS A 451 -8.81 8.99 15.59
N GLY A 452 -7.98 8.20 16.29
CA GLY A 452 -7.16 8.67 17.39
C GLY A 452 -6.09 9.68 16.99
N TYR A 453 -5.29 9.37 15.96
CA TYR A 453 -4.11 10.17 15.66
C TYR A 453 -4.43 11.60 15.17
N PRO A 454 -5.38 11.84 14.23
CA PRO A 454 -6.10 10.97 13.29
C PRO A 454 -5.27 10.62 12.02
N GLY A 455 -5.74 9.61 11.27
CA GLY A 455 -5.11 9.12 10.05
C GLY A 455 -4.24 7.90 10.24
N MET A 456 -4.14 7.36 11.46
CA MET A 456 -3.37 6.15 11.79
C MET A 456 -1.88 6.29 11.40
N ALA A 457 -1.08 7.07 12.13
CA ALA A 457 0.31 7.35 11.75
C ALA A 457 1.25 6.14 11.88
N GLU A 458 2.43 6.23 11.27
CA GLU A 458 3.50 5.22 11.32
C GLU A 458 4.37 5.39 12.58
N VAL A 459 3.75 5.27 13.75
CA VAL A 459 4.39 5.49 15.06
C VAL A 459 4.41 4.26 15.96
N GLY A 460 3.95 3.10 15.46
CA GLY A 460 3.89 1.86 16.24
C GLY A 460 5.25 1.22 16.52
N ASN A 461 6.28 1.50 15.70
CA ASN A 461 7.65 1.06 15.92
C ASN A 461 8.38 1.98 16.91
N LEU A 462 7.88 2.02 18.14
CA LEU A 462 8.46 2.82 19.23
C LEU A 462 9.96 2.51 19.37
N GLY A 463 10.75 3.56 19.49
CA GLY A 463 12.17 3.44 19.82
C GLY A 463 12.33 3.04 21.28
N LEU A 464 13.35 2.22 21.56
CA LEU A 464 13.59 1.75 22.91
C LEU A 464 14.21 2.84 23.80
N PRO A 465 14.04 2.75 25.14
CA PRO A 465 14.72 3.64 26.08
C PRO A 465 16.23 3.62 25.89
N ALA A 466 16.88 4.80 25.92
CA ALA A 466 18.33 4.90 25.76
C ALA A 466 19.13 4.03 26.76
N LYS A 467 18.60 3.87 27.99
CA LYS A 467 19.22 3.00 29.02
C LYS A 467 19.24 1.51 28.64
N LEU A 468 18.22 1.02 27.94
CA LEU A 468 18.15 -0.38 27.49
C LEU A 468 19.00 -0.61 26.24
N LEU A 469 19.01 0.36 25.31
CA LEU A 469 19.91 0.33 24.15
C LEU A 469 21.39 0.24 24.58
N LYS A 470 21.80 1.01 25.59
CA LYS A 470 23.17 0.95 26.17
C LYS A 470 23.50 -0.38 26.83
N GLN A 471 22.50 -1.16 27.22
CA GLN A 471 22.65 -2.52 27.75
C GLN A 471 22.69 -3.59 26.64
N GLY A 472 22.57 -3.18 25.37
CA GLY A 472 22.58 -4.08 24.22
C GLY A 472 21.22 -4.68 23.88
N VAL A 473 20.12 -4.20 24.49
CA VAL A 473 18.76 -4.58 24.12
C VAL A 473 18.40 -3.91 22.79
N THR A 474 18.07 -4.70 21.78
CA THR A 474 17.76 -4.22 20.41
C THR A 474 16.31 -4.46 19.99
N ASP A 475 15.54 -5.21 20.77
CA ASP A 475 14.13 -5.47 20.51
C ASP A 475 13.36 -5.63 21.82
N MET A 476 12.11 -5.16 21.80
CA MET A 476 11.10 -5.33 22.84
C MET A 476 9.73 -5.43 22.18
N VAL A 477 8.79 -6.05 22.88
CA VAL A 477 7.40 -6.10 22.42
C VAL A 477 6.78 -4.72 22.51
N ARG A 478 6.21 -4.26 21.39
CA ARG A 478 5.46 -3.00 21.27
C ARG A 478 4.06 -3.25 20.73
N ILE A 479 3.05 -2.63 21.32
CA ILE A 479 1.64 -2.75 20.94
C ILE A 479 1.06 -1.36 20.67
N SER A 480 0.35 -1.20 19.56
CA SER A 480 -0.42 0.01 19.31
C SER A 480 -1.61 -0.21 18.38
N ASP A 481 -2.55 0.73 18.39
CA ASP A 481 -3.55 0.90 17.35
C ASP A 481 -3.00 1.64 16.10
N ALA A 482 -1.70 1.90 16.05
CA ALA A 482 -1.01 2.60 14.96
C ALA A 482 -0.63 1.69 13.79
N ARG A 483 0.00 2.30 12.78
CA ARG A 483 0.79 1.61 11.75
C ARG A 483 2.28 1.69 12.09
N MET A 484 3.11 1.04 11.28
CA MET A 484 4.54 1.30 11.22
C MET A 484 4.97 1.43 9.76
N SER A 485 6.12 2.03 9.53
CA SER A 485 6.73 2.01 8.19
C SER A 485 7.02 0.57 7.77
N GLY A 486 6.79 0.23 6.50
CA GLY A 486 7.18 -1.08 5.97
C GLY A 486 8.69 -1.36 6.13
N THR A 487 9.48 -0.29 6.28
CA THR A 487 10.93 -0.29 6.51
C THR A 487 11.33 -0.58 7.96
N ALA A 488 10.38 -0.66 8.88
CA ALA A 488 10.63 -0.95 10.28
C ALA A 488 10.78 -2.46 10.55
N TYR A 489 11.40 -2.75 11.69
CA TYR A 489 11.68 -4.08 12.23
C TYR A 489 11.39 -4.12 13.74
N GLY A 490 11.51 -5.32 14.31
CA GLY A 490 11.25 -5.63 15.70
C GLY A 490 9.91 -6.33 15.94
N THR A 491 9.70 -6.75 17.18
CA THR A 491 8.51 -7.50 17.62
C THR A 491 7.36 -6.54 17.92
N VAL A 492 6.71 -6.04 16.87
CA VAL A 492 5.69 -4.97 16.95
C VAL A 492 4.32 -5.49 16.51
N LEU A 493 3.33 -5.35 17.40
CA LEU A 493 1.92 -5.61 17.13
C LEU A 493 1.20 -4.30 16.80
N LEU A 494 0.50 -4.28 15.67
CA LEU A 494 -0.04 -3.07 15.05
C LEU A 494 -1.50 -3.23 14.70
N HIS A 495 -2.17 -2.12 14.44
CA HIS A 495 -3.56 -2.12 13.95
C HIS A 495 -4.53 -2.74 14.95
N ALA A 496 -4.24 -2.62 16.25
CA ALA A 496 -5.10 -3.12 17.31
C ALA A 496 -6.52 -2.58 17.10
N THR A 497 -7.47 -3.49 16.93
CA THR A 497 -8.85 -3.15 16.57
C THR A 497 -9.86 -3.75 17.56
N PRO A 498 -10.88 -3.01 18.03
CA PRO A 498 -11.09 -1.56 17.83
C PRO A 498 -9.94 -0.71 18.38
N GLU A 499 -9.68 0.44 17.74
CA GLU A 499 -8.68 1.40 18.22
C GLU A 499 -9.07 1.98 19.59
N ALA A 500 -8.12 2.58 20.30
CA ALA A 500 -8.37 3.17 21.62
C ALA A 500 -9.37 4.33 21.56
N ALA A 501 -9.33 5.14 20.49
CA ALA A 501 -10.23 6.28 20.30
C ALA A 501 -11.72 5.90 20.19
N ASP A 502 -12.01 4.67 19.74
CA ASP A 502 -13.36 4.09 19.63
C ASP A 502 -13.71 3.18 20.83
N GLY A 503 -12.95 3.28 21.94
CA GLY A 503 -13.21 2.54 23.17
C GLY A 503 -12.81 1.06 23.12
N GLY A 504 -11.89 0.71 22.22
CA GLY A 504 -11.28 -0.63 22.20
C GLY A 504 -10.60 -0.97 23.54
N THR A 505 -10.41 -2.27 23.82
CA THR A 505 -9.78 -2.70 25.08
C THR A 505 -8.39 -2.12 25.28
N LEU A 506 -7.67 -1.79 24.20
CA LEU A 506 -6.39 -1.07 24.25
C LEU A 506 -6.48 0.24 25.05
N ALA A 507 -7.60 0.98 24.98
CA ALA A 507 -7.79 2.22 25.73
C ALA A 507 -7.76 2.01 27.26
N LEU A 508 -8.10 0.80 27.71
CA LEU A 508 -8.31 0.45 29.11
C LEU A 508 -7.05 -0.12 29.78
N VAL A 509 -5.97 -0.36 29.02
CA VAL A 509 -4.69 -0.83 29.56
C VAL A 509 -4.11 0.25 30.49
N ARG A 510 -3.57 -0.15 31.63
CA ARG A 510 -2.88 0.72 32.59
C ARG A 510 -1.44 0.23 32.82
N ASP A 511 -0.57 1.14 33.24
CA ASP A 511 0.77 0.79 33.71
C ASP A 511 0.67 -0.33 34.76
N GLY A 512 1.50 -1.36 34.63
CA GLY A 512 1.50 -2.49 35.56
C GLY A 512 0.67 -3.71 35.14
N ASP A 513 -0.30 -3.55 34.24
CA ASP A 513 -1.10 -4.69 33.77
C ASP A 513 -0.22 -5.73 33.06
N MET A 514 -0.53 -7.01 33.20
CA MET A 514 0.18 -8.07 32.50
C MET A 514 -0.43 -8.33 31.12
N ILE A 515 0.42 -8.43 30.09
CA ILE A 515 0.03 -8.79 28.73
C ILE A 515 0.76 -10.06 28.31
N SER A 516 -0.01 -11.04 27.84
CA SER A 516 0.48 -12.30 27.28
C SER A 516 0.27 -12.32 25.77
N ILE A 517 1.32 -12.66 25.03
CA ILE A 517 1.37 -12.75 23.57
C ILE A 517 1.85 -14.13 23.17
N ASP A 518 1.12 -14.78 22.29
CA ASP A 518 1.50 -16.04 21.67
C ASP A 518 1.20 -15.96 20.18
N VAL A 519 2.23 -15.61 19.40
CA VAL A 519 2.12 -15.53 17.95
C VAL A 519 1.86 -16.92 17.35
N PRO A 520 2.57 -18.01 17.71
CA PRO A 520 2.20 -19.36 17.26
C PRO A 520 0.72 -19.72 17.50
N GLY A 521 0.19 -19.44 18.69
CA GLY A 521 -1.21 -19.67 19.06
C GLY A 521 -2.22 -18.61 18.55
N ARG A 522 -1.73 -17.54 17.90
CA ARG A 522 -2.54 -16.38 17.44
C ARG A 522 -3.31 -15.67 18.55
N SER A 523 -2.76 -15.61 19.76
CA SER A 523 -3.43 -14.96 20.89
C SER A 523 -2.69 -13.75 21.44
N VAL A 524 -3.45 -12.73 21.80
CA VAL A 524 -2.98 -11.58 22.58
C VAL A 524 -3.98 -11.29 23.70
N HIS A 525 -3.53 -11.29 24.95
CA HIS A 525 -4.40 -11.25 26.11
C HIS A 525 -3.91 -10.22 27.13
N LEU A 526 -4.83 -9.39 27.60
CA LEU A 526 -4.67 -8.51 28.75
C LEU A 526 -5.16 -9.25 29.99
N GLU A 527 -4.27 -9.57 30.92
CA GLU A 527 -4.56 -10.37 32.13
C GLU A 527 -5.21 -9.50 33.22
N VAL A 528 -6.39 -8.99 32.90
CA VAL A 528 -7.26 -8.23 33.81
C VAL A 528 -8.63 -8.91 33.80
N SER A 529 -9.27 -9.04 34.97
CA SER A 529 -10.58 -9.67 35.06
C SER A 529 -11.64 -8.91 34.26
N ASP A 530 -12.66 -9.63 33.77
CA ASP A 530 -13.76 -9.03 33.02
C ASP A 530 -14.51 -7.96 33.84
N ASP A 531 -14.62 -8.14 35.16
CA ASP A 531 -15.24 -7.17 36.08
C ASP A 531 -14.46 -5.86 36.18
N GLU A 532 -13.12 -5.93 36.27
CA GLU A 532 -12.26 -4.74 36.28
C GLU A 532 -12.29 -4.07 34.90
N LEU A 533 -12.25 -4.84 33.80
CA LEU A 533 -12.39 -4.30 32.45
C LEU A 533 -13.74 -3.61 32.22
N ALA A 534 -14.83 -4.17 32.73
CA ALA A 534 -16.15 -3.54 32.67
C ALA A 534 -16.18 -2.22 33.46
N THR A 535 -15.57 -2.20 34.65
CA THR A 535 -15.42 -0.99 35.47
C THR A 535 -14.62 0.09 34.75
N ARG A 536 -13.46 -0.26 34.18
CA ARG A 536 -12.63 0.66 33.39
C ARG A 536 -13.38 1.20 32.18
N ARG A 537 -14.13 0.35 31.49
CA ARG A 537 -14.91 0.72 30.30
C ARG A 537 -16.05 1.69 30.63
N ALA A 538 -16.74 1.47 31.75
CA ALA A 538 -17.80 2.36 32.21
C ALA A 538 -17.28 3.76 32.59
N ALA A 539 -16.04 3.84 33.08
CA ALA A 539 -15.37 5.10 33.41
C ALA A 539 -14.64 5.76 32.24
N TRP A 540 -14.54 5.10 31.08
CA TRP A 540 -13.74 5.59 29.96
C TRP A 540 -14.43 6.74 29.23
N ILE A 541 -13.66 7.80 28.99
CA ILE A 541 -14.04 8.95 28.17
C ILE A 541 -12.92 9.13 27.16
N SER A 542 -13.26 9.18 25.87
CA SER A 542 -12.26 9.39 24.83
C SER A 542 -11.58 10.75 25.01
N PRO A 543 -10.23 10.81 25.11
CA PRO A 543 -9.49 12.06 25.21
C PRO A 543 -9.29 12.75 23.85
N VAL A 544 -9.71 12.10 22.75
CA VAL A 544 -9.51 12.62 21.39
C VAL A 544 -10.41 13.81 21.13
N GLU A 545 -9.81 14.92 20.75
CA GLU A 545 -10.53 16.15 20.42
C GLU A 545 -11.45 15.96 19.19
N LYS A 546 -12.62 16.59 19.25
CA LYS A 546 -13.57 16.57 18.14
C LYS A 546 -13.24 17.68 17.16
N PHE A 547 -13.37 17.37 15.87
CA PHE A 547 -13.24 18.36 14.80
C PHE A 547 -14.58 19.00 14.49
N ASP A 548 -14.65 20.34 14.52
CA ASP A 548 -15.88 21.10 14.23
C ASP A 548 -16.20 21.19 12.72
N GLY A 549 -15.22 20.95 11.84
CA GLY A 549 -15.39 21.02 10.39
C GLY A 549 -14.15 20.61 9.57
N GLY A 550 -14.24 20.76 8.25
CA GLY A 550 -13.15 20.43 7.31
C GLY A 550 -12.96 18.93 7.03
N TYR A 551 -11.87 18.59 6.32
CA TYR A 551 -11.61 17.21 5.92
C TYR A 551 -11.37 16.27 7.12
N ALA A 552 -10.73 16.75 8.19
CA ALA A 552 -10.52 15.94 9.39
C ALA A 552 -11.85 15.51 10.04
N ALA A 553 -12.84 16.41 10.10
CA ALA A 553 -14.18 16.07 10.58
C ALA A 553 -14.88 15.04 9.68
N LEU A 554 -14.80 15.20 8.35
CA LEU A 554 -15.32 14.20 7.40
C LEU A 554 -14.64 12.83 7.60
N TYR A 555 -13.32 12.83 7.76
CA TYR A 555 -12.52 11.63 7.94
C TYR A 555 -12.94 10.89 9.21
N VAL A 556 -12.87 11.54 10.37
CA VAL A 556 -13.19 10.89 11.65
C VAL A 556 -14.63 10.39 11.70
N LYS A 557 -15.57 11.11 11.07
CA LYS A 557 -16.98 10.71 10.99
C LYS A 557 -17.19 9.43 10.18
N SER A 558 -16.44 9.25 9.09
CA SER A 558 -16.78 8.26 8.05
C SER A 558 -15.75 7.13 7.93
N VAL A 559 -14.58 7.27 8.55
CA VAL A 559 -13.51 6.28 8.46
C VAL A 559 -13.88 4.99 9.21
N MET A 560 -13.69 3.87 8.52
CA MET A 560 -13.80 2.53 9.07
C MET A 560 -12.53 2.15 9.84
N GLN A 561 -12.56 1.02 10.54
CA GLN A 561 -11.42 0.52 11.31
C GLN A 561 -10.39 -0.20 10.42
N ALA A 562 -9.18 -0.42 10.95
CA ALA A 562 -8.04 -0.97 10.20
C ALA A 562 -8.28 -2.41 9.71
N ASP A 563 -9.02 -3.22 10.46
CA ASP A 563 -9.46 -4.59 10.09
C ASP A 563 -10.37 -4.63 8.86
N THR A 564 -10.91 -3.48 8.45
CA THR A 564 -11.72 -3.28 7.24
C THR A 564 -11.04 -2.36 6.22
N GLY A 565 -9.75 -2.10 6.38
CA GLY A 565 -8.95 -1.33 5.42
C GLY A 565 -8.98 0.19 5.62
N ALA A 566 -9.58 0.70 6.69
CA ALA A 566 -9.64 2.13 7.04
C ALA A 566 -10.13 3.04 5.89
N ASP A 567 -11.08 2.54 5.08
CA ASP A 567 -11.74 3.31 4.02
C ASP A 567 -12.86 4.20 4.58
N PHE A 568 -13.47 5.05 3.76
CA PHE A 568 -14.73 5.69 4.11
C PHE A 568 -15.91 4.74 3.86
N ASP A 569 -16.80 4.64 4.83
CA ASP A 569 -18.00 3.80 4.78
C ASP A 569 -18.84 4.05 3.50
N PHE A 570 -19.03 5.32 3.12
CA PHE A 570 -19.80 5.73 1.95
C PHE A 570 -19.07 5.53 0.61
N LEU A 571 -17.77 5.20 0.62
CA LEU A 571 -16.99 4.92 -0.59
C LEU A 571 -16.80 3.42 -0.88
N VAL A 572 -17.24 2.54 0.02
CA VAL A 572 -17.20 1.08 -0.21
C VAL A 572 -18.08 0.71 -1.43
N GLY A 573 -17.62 -0.26 -2.21
CA GLY A 573 -18.32 -0.77 -3.40
C GLY A 573 -18.02 0.00 -4.70
N ARG A 574 -18.55 -0.55 -5.80
CA ARG A 574 -18.43 0.01 -7.16
C ARG A 574 -19.64 0.89 -7.48
N ARG A 575 -19.38 2.06 -8.07
CA ARG A 575 -20.40 3.02 -8.55
C ARG A 575 -20.48 3.10 -10.07
N GLY A 576 -19.52 2.49 -10.76
CA GLY A 576 -19.51 2.37 -12.22
C GLY A 576 -19.14 3.67 -12.95
N SER A 577 -19.06 3.58 -14.28
CA SER A 577 -18.59 4.64 -15.17
C SER A 577 -19.70 5.51 -15.78
N ARG A 578 -20.97 5.18 -15.50
CA ARG A 578 -22.13 5.90 -16.01
C ARG A 578 -22.32 7.23 -15.29
N ILE A 579 -22.60 8.29 -16.05
CA ILE A 579 -23.08 9.56 -15.50
C ILE A 579 -24.61 9.58 -15.65
N PRO A 580 -25.39 9.56 -14.56
CA PRO A 580 -26.84 9.32 -14.62
C PRO A 580 -27.68 10.51 -15.10
N MET A 581 -27.13 11.72 -15.17
CA MET A 581 -27.88 12.93 -15.58
C MET A 581 -27.69 13.27 -17.05
N ASP A 582 -28.78 13.72 -17.70
CA ASP A 582 -28.75 14.20 -19.08
C ASP A 582 -27.91 15.48 -19.19
N ARG A 583 -26.93 15.47 -20.11
CA ARG A 583 -26.08 16.62 -20.45
C ARG A 583 -26.83 17.73 -21.18
N ASN A 584 -28.10 17.54 -21.54
CA ASN A 584 -28.96 18.56 -22.18
C ASN A 584 -29.34 19.76 -21.30
N GLY A 585 -28.73 19.93 -20.12
CA GLY A 585 -28.89 21.12 -19.26
C GLY A 585 -28.25 22.40 -19.80
N HIS A 586 -27.62 22.37 -20.99
CA HIS A 586 -27.18 23.53 -21.75
C HIS A 586 -27.81 23.55 -23.13
#